data_AF-A0A947MIU0-F1
#
_entry.id   AF-A0A947MIU0-F1
#
_cell.length_a   1.000
_cell.length_b   1.000
_cell.length_c   1.000
_cell.angle_alpha   90.00
_cell.angle_beta   90.00
_cell.angle_gamma   90.00
#
_symmetry.space_group_name_H-M   'P 1'
#
loop_
_entity.id
_entity.type
_entity.pdbx_description
1 polymer ?
#
loop_
_entity_poly.entity_id
_entity_poly.type
_entity_poly.pdbx_seq_one_letter_code
_entity_poly.pdbx_strand_id
1 'polypeptide(L)'
;MGSQVLPNGLPSKRLQARLDRALELYQKKQVAFILVSGGLGKEGHEEGIVMGRYLMRKGVDHDDILVDTEGYDTFQTAANTAKILEKRDLVSVIVVSSYFHILRSQLALSKCGVQPAWGSYSRIFEWRDLYWSLPREMLGYAAYLLKDCPRGPALSVPAVEP
;
A
#
# COMPACT_ATOMS: atom_id res chain seq x y z
N MET A 1 9.28 -1.25 5.94
CA MET A 1 8.80 -1.56 4.58
C MET A 1 10.01 -1.61 3.65
N GLY A 2 10.15 -2.62 2.79
CA GLY A 2 11.31 -2.80 1.87
C GLY A 2 11.21 -1.99 0.58
N SER A 3 10.54 -0.84 0.61
CA SER A 3 10.38 0.09 -0.52
C SER A 3 11.19 1.33 -0.19
N GLN A 4 12.01 1.80 -1.11
CA GLN A 4 12.62 3.12 -1.00
C GLN A 4 12.24 3.93 -2.23
N VAL A 5 11.94 5.20 -2.01
CA VAL A 5 12.09 6.24 -3.04
C VAL A 5 13.58 6.52 -3.17
N LEU A 6 14.07 6.52 -4.41
CA LEU A 6 15.46 6.82 -4.71
C LEU A 6 15.72 8.33 -4.51
N PRO A 7 16.97 8.76 -4.27
CA PRO A 7 17.31 10.18 -4.08
C PRO A 7 16.92 11.10 -5.26
N ASN A 8 16.69 10.52 -6.44
CA ASN A 8 16.21 11.23 -7.63
C ASN A 8 14.68 11.37 -7.69
N GLY A 9 13.96 11.08 -6.61
CA GLY A 9 12.50 11.19 -6.54
C GLY A 9 11.76 10.11 -7.34
N LEU A 10 12.44 9.05 -7.78
CA LEU A 10 11.81 7.93 -8.48
C LEU A 10 11.58 6.73 -7.55
N PRO A 11 10.49 5.97 -7.73
CA PRO A 11 10.29 4.72 -7.00
C PRO A 11 11.42 3.72 -7.30
N SER A 12 11.90 2.98 -6.30
CA SER A 12 12.82 1.85 -6.52
C SER A 12 12.21 0.78 -7.44
N LYS A 13 13.04 -0.08 -8.06
CA LYS A 13 12.56 -1.15 -8.97
C LYS A 13 11.45 -2.03 -8.38
N ARG A 14 11.54 -2.37 -7.09
CA ARG A 14 10.50 -3.14 -6.39
C ARG A 14 9.22 -2.35 -6.15
N LEU A 15 9.35 -1.05 -5.91
CA LEU A 15 8.18 -0.17 -5.76
C LEU A 15 7.50 0.03 -7.11
N GLN A 16 8.27 0.27 -8.18
CA GLN A 16 7.77 0.31 -9.56
C GLN A 16 6.99 -0.95 -9.92
N ALA A 17 7.55 -2.14 -9.69
CA ALA A 17 6.84 -3.38 -10.03
C ALA A 17 5.52 -3.59 -9.28
N ARG A 18 5.35 -3.01 -8.10
CA ARG A 18 4.08 -3.01 -7.37
C ARG A 18 3.11 -1.99 -7.96
N LEU A 19 3.58 -0.79 -8.29
CA LEU A 19 2.78 0.23 -8.97
C LEU A 19 2.32 -0.24 -10.34
N ASP A 20 3.19 -0.89 -11.11
CA ASP A 20 2.86 -1.45 -12.43
C ASP A 20 1.81 -2.55 -12.31
N ARG A 21 1.85 -3.36 -11.24
CA ARG A 21 0.81 -4.36 -10.99
C ARG A 21 -0.53 -3.71 -10.62
N ALA A 22 -0.52 -2.64 -9.82
CA ALA A 22 -1.73 -1.87 -9.52
C ALA A 22 -2.31 -1.20 -10.78
N LEU A 23 -1.44 -0.65 -11.63
CA LEU A 23 -1.80 -0.09 -12.93
C LEU A 23 -2.47 -1.12 -13.84
N GLU A 24 -1.94 -2.35 -13.90
CA GLU A 24 -2.53 -3.43 -14.71
C GLU A 24 -3.96 -3.77 -14.26
N LEU A 25 -4.21 -3.79 -12.95
CA LEU A 25 -5.55 -4.04 -12.38
C LEU A 25 -6.52 -2.92 -12.75
N TYR A 26 -6.06 -1.66 -12.67
CA TYR A 26 -6.83 -0.48 -13.03
C TYR A 26 -7.17 -0.46 -14.53
N GLN A 27 -6.18 -0.69 -15.40
CA GLN A 27 -6.38 -0.75 -16.86
C GLN A 27 -7.34 -1.87 -17.28
N LYS A 28 -7.36 -2.98 -16.54
CA LYS A 28 -8.32 -4.09 -16.73
C LYS A 28 -9.70 -3.81 -16.14
N LYS A 29 -9.93 -2.62 -15.57
CA LYS A 29 -11.16 -2.20 -14.90
C LYS A 29 -11.59 -3.14 -13.76
N GLN A 30 -10.60 -3.76 -13.10
CA GLN A 30 -10.85 -4.62 -11.94
C GLN A 30 -10.91 -3.82 -10.63
N VAL A 31 -10.40 -2.59 -10.65
CA VAL A 31 -10.48 -1.63 -9.55
C VAL A 31 -10.86 -0.26 -10.12
N ALA A 32 -11.63 0.51 -9.35
CA ALA A 32 -12.00 1.88 -9.71
C ALA A 32 -10.96 2.90 -9.21
N PHE A 33 -10.37 2.66 -8.04
CA PHE A 33 -9.42 3.57 -7.41
C PHE A 33 -8.09 2.86 -7.12
N ILE A 34 -6.99 3.61 -7.13
CA ILE A 34 -5.69 3.18 -6.65
C ILE A 34 -5.34 3.97 -5.39
N LEU A 35 -5.30 3.28 -4.24
CA LEU A 35 -4.79 3.84 -2.99
C LEU A 35 -3.30 3.54 -2.85
N VAL A 36 -2.49 4.58 -2.72
CA VAL A 36 -1.06 4.47 -2.39
C VAL A 36 -0.83 5.04 -0.99
N SER A 37 -0.11 4.30 -0.15
CA SER A 37 0.13 4.66 1.24
C SER A 37 1.62 4.58 1.55
N GLY A 38 2.17 5.68 2.08
CA GLY A 38 3.57 5.78 2.47
C GLY A 38 3.89 7.15 3.05
N GLY A 39 4.47 7.15 4.25
CA GLY A 39 4.89 8.36 4.93
C GLY A 39 6.15 9.03 4.39
N LEU A 40 6.75 9.89 5.21
CA LEU A 40 8.03 10.53 4.89
C LEU A 40 9.16 9.47 4.85
N GLY A 41 9.68 9.22 3.66
CA GLY A 41 10.81 8.33 3.45
C GLY A 41 12.10 8.91 4.05
N LYS A 42 13.10 8.04 4.28
CA LYS A 42 14.40 8.45 4.85
C LYS A 42 15.12 9.53 4.04
N GLU A 43 14.85 9.59 2.75
CA GLU A 43 15.41 10.56 1.80
C GLU A 43 14.62 11.89 1.78
N GLY A 44 13.71 12.13 2.73
CA GLY A 44 12.93 13.37 2.84
C GLY A 44 11.80 13.51 1.83
N HIS A 45 11.47 12.45 1.09
CA HIS A 45 10.38 12.44 0.11
C HIS A 45 9.13 11.79 0.71
N GLU A 46 7.96 12.38 0.49
CA GLU A 46 6.68 11.75 0.79
C GLU A 46 6.42 10.61 -0.20
N GLU A 47 6.56 9.37 0.26
CA GLU A 47 6.51 8.20 -0.60
C GLU A 47 5.15 8.09 -1.32
N GLY A 48 4.06 8.41 -0.61
CA GLY A 48 2.70 8.50 -1.15
C GLY A 48 2.60 9.37 -2.39
N ILE A 49 3.10 10.60 -2.32
CA ILE A 49 3.05 11.57 -3.43
C ILE A 49 3.88 11.08 -4.62
N VAL A 50 5.08 10.52 -4.37
CA VAL A 50 5.94 10.00 -5.43
C VAL A 50 5.26 8.84 -6.17
N MET A 51 4.57 7.96 -5.45
CA MET A 51 3.78 6.88 -6.04
C MET A 51 2.61 7.41 -6.87
N GLY A 52 1.87 8.41 -6.37
CA GLY A 52 0.76 9.03 -7.10
C GLY A 52 1.23 9.66 -8.41
N ARG A 53 2.28 10.47 -8.38
CA ARG A 53 2.87 11.08 -9.58
C ARG A 53 3.36 10.05 -10.60
N TYR A 54 3.87 8.90 -10.12
CA TYR A 54 4.26 7.82 -11.02
C TYR A 54 3.05 7.26 -11.79
N LEU A 55 1.93 7.04 -11.11
CA LEU A 55 0.69 6.53 -11.72
C LEU A 55 0.06 7.54 -12.68
N MET A 56 0.06 8.83 -12.34
CA MET A 56 -0.42 9.89 -13.24
C MET A 56 0.38 9.92 -14.55
N ARG A 57 1.72 9.83 -14.48
CA ARG A 57 2.58 9.73 -15.68
C ARG A 57 2.31 8.48 -16.52
N LYS A 58 1.67 7.47 -15.96
CA LYS A 58 1.28 6.23 -16.65
C LYS A 58 -0.18 6.26 -17.15
N GLY A 59 -0.86 7.40 -17.02
CA GLY A 59 -2.20 7.62 -17.57
C GLY A 59 -3.35 7.21 -16.66
N VAL A 60 -3.12 7.08 -15.35
CA VAL A 60 -4.21 6.97 -14.36
C VAL A 60 -4.74 8.37 -14.08
N ASP A 61 -6.06 8.52 -14.05
CA ASP A 61 -6.69 9.80 -13.70
C ASP A 61 -6.34 10.18 -12.26
N HIS A 62 -6.13 11.47 -12.04
CA HIS A 62 -5.83 12.05 -10.73
C HIS A 62 -6.93 11.72 -9.71
N ASP A 63 -8.19 11.85 -10.11
CA ASP A 63 -9.36 11.62 -9.26
C ASP A 63 -9.50 10.15 -8.81
N ASP A 64 -8.87 9.25 -9.56
CA ASP A 64 -8.83 7.81 -9.27
C ASP A 64 -7.65 7.42 -8.37
N ILE A 65 -6.75 8.35 -8.04
CA ILE A 65 -5.58 8.10 -7.17
C ILE A 65 -5.84 8.71 -5.79
N LEU A 66 -5.83 7.85 -4.78
CA LEU A 66 -5.91 8.24 -3.38
C LEU A 66 -4.52 8.13 -2.75
N VAL A 67 -4.07 9.18 -2.07
CA VAL A 67 -2.75 9.20 -1.41
C VAL A 67 -2.92 9.29 0.10
N ASP A 68 -2.28 8.36 0.81
CA ASP A 68 -2.12 8.35 2.26
C ASP A 68 -0.65 8.63 2.62
N THR A 69 -0.39 9.83 3.14
CA THR A 69 0.94 10.31 3.56
C THR A 69 1.27 10.00 5.02
N GLU A 70 0.37 9.33 5.75
CA GLU A 70 0.57 8.97 7.15
C GLU A 70 0.68 7.45 7.38
N GLY A 71 0.83 6.68 6.30
CA GLY A 71 1.08 5.24 6.33
C GLY A 71 2.51 4.86 6.71
N TYR A 72 2.95 5.17 7.93
CA TYR A 72 4.31 4.85 8.39
C TYR A 72 4.54 3.36 8.68
N ASP A 73 3.46 2.64 9.01
CA ASP A 73 3.46 1.20 9.20
C ASP A 73 2.20 0.55 8.62
N THR A 74 2.21 -0.79 8.52
CA THR A 74 1.12 -1.57 7.92
C THR A 74 -0.22 -1.39 8.64
N PHE A 75 -0.22 -1.16 9.96
CA PHE A 75 -1.45 -0.98 10.74
C PHE A 75 -2.03 0.42 10.55
N GLN A 76 -1.17 1.44 10.47
CA GLN A 76 -1.57 2.80 10.13
C GLN A 76 -2.16 2.83 8.71
N THR A 77 -1.46 2.23 7.73
CA THR A 77 -2.01 2.05 6.39
C THR A 77 -3.37 1.33 6.40
N ALA A 78 -3.52 0.25 7.17
CA ALA A 78 -4.78 -0.50 7.24
C ALA A 78 -5.91 0.33 7.88
N ALA A 79 -5.64 1.05 8.97
CA ALA A 79 -6.62 1.92 9.63
C ALA A 79 -7.01 3.11 8.75
N ASN A 80 -6.05 3.70 8.04
CA ASN A 80 -6.30 4.78 7.09
C ASN A 80 -7.13 4.28 5.91
N THR A 81 -6.80 3.10 5.38
CA THR A 81 -7.57 2.42 4.32
C THR A 81 -9.02 2.19 4.74
N ALA A 82 -9.26 1.68 5.96
CA ALA A 82 -10.61 1.45 6.48
C ALA A 82 -11.46 2.72 6.46
N LYS A 83 -10.90 3.84 6.94
CA LYS A 83 -11.58 5.15 6.94
C LYS A 83 -11.85 5.68 5.53
N ILE A 84 -10.91 5.48 4.61
CA ILE A 84 -11.06 5.91 3.21
C ILE A 84 -12.19 5.13 2.55
N LEU A 85 -12.27 3.82 2.80
CA LEU A 85 -13.34 2.97 2.29
C LEU A 85 -14.70 3.41 2.82
N GLU A 86 -14.80 3.66 4.13
CA GLU A 86 -16.03 4.14 4.77
C GLU A 86 -16.50 5.49 4.19
N LYS A 87 -15.58 6.46 4.02
CA LYS A 87 -15.90 7.78 3.44
C LYS A 87 -16.36 7.75 1.98
N ARG A 88 -16.00 6.70 1.24
CA ARG A 88 -16.23 6.57 -0.21
C ARG A 88 -17.24 5.47 -0.54
N ASP A 89 -17.90 4.89 0.46
CA ASP A 89 -18.83 3.76 0.34
C ASP A 89 -18.24 2.57 -0.45
N LEU A 90 -16.95 2.29 -0.25
CA LEU A 90 -16.23 1.19 -0.89
C LEU A 90 -16.23 -0.04 0.02
N VAL A 91 -16.41 -1.21 -0.59
CA VAL A 91 -16.65 -2.47 0.16
C VAL A 91 -15.48 -3.46 0.15
N SER A 92 -14.48 -3.28 -0.72
CA SER A 92 -13.40 -4.26 -0.87
C SER A 92 -12.10 -3.63 -1.36
N VAL A 93 -10.98 -4.33 -1.12
CA VAL A 93 -9.64 -3.90 -1.54
C VAL A 93 -8.85 -5.05 -2.16
N ILE A 94 -7.96 -4.70 -3.08
CA ILE A 94 -6.90 -5.59 -3.59
C ILE A 94 -5.56 -5.04 -3.10
N VAL A 95 -4.90 -5.80 -2.22
CA VAL A 95 -3.58 -5.47 -1.71
C VAL A 95 -2.53 -5.86 -2.74
N VAL A 96 -1.74 -4.88 -3.18
CA VAL A 96 -0.60 -5.12 -4.08
C VAL A 96 0.72 -5.03 -3.30
N SER A 97 1.40 -6.16 -3.13
CA SER A 97 2.70 -6.21 -2.43
C SER A 97 3.55 -7.40 -2.88
N SER A 98 4.67 -7.67 -2.21
CA SER A 98 5.42 -8.92 -2.41
C SER A 98 4.71 -10.11 -1.77
N TYR A 99 4.96 -11.32 -2.28
CA TYR A 99 4.26 -12.56 -1.92
C TYR A 99 4.11 -12.75 -0.39
N PHE A 100 5.19 -12.53 0.37
CA PHE A 100 5.20 -12.72 1.81
C PHE A 100 4.57 -11.55 2.61
N HIS A 101 4.54 -10.35 2.05
CA HIS A 101 3.96 -9.17 2.71
C HIS A 101 2.43 -9.06 2.55
N ILE A 102 1.84 -9.77 1.58
CA ILE A 102 0.39 -9.76 1.35
C ILE A 102 -0.36 -10.29 2.57
N LEU A 103 0.07 -11.41 3.15
CA LEU A 103 -0.60 -12.04 4.29
C LEU A 103 -0.68 -11.12 5.52
N ARG A 104 0.44 -10.47 5.87
CA ARG A 104 0.48 -9.51 6.99
C ARG A 104 -0.41 -8.30 6.75
N SER A 105 -0.46 -7.83 5.50
CA SER A 105 -1.30 -6.69 5.12
C SER A 105 -2.79 -7.05 5.14
N GLN A 106 -3.16 -8.23 4.63
CA GLN A 106 -4.53 -8.77 4.73
C GLN A 106 -4.97 -8.95 6.18
N LEU A 107 -4.09 -9.47 7.06
CA LEU A 107 -4.38 -9.58 8.48
C LEU A 107 -4.64 -8.22 9.12
N ALA A 108 -3.78 -7.23 8.85
CA ALA A 108 -3.94 -5.88 9.38
C ALA A 108 -5.27 -5.23 8.92
N LEU A 109 -5.59 -5.36 7.64
CA LEU A 109 -6.86 -4.88 7.06
C LEU A 109 -8.07 -5.56 7.69
N SER A 110 -8.03 -6.89 7.82
CA SER A 110 -9.08 -7.66 8.49
C SER A 110 -9.29 -7.20 9.94
N LYS A 111 -8.21 -6.92 10.67
CA LYS A 111 -8.30 -6.41 12.06
C LYS A 111 -8.90 -5.01 12.14
N CYS A 112 -8.76 -4.22 11.08
CA CYS A 112 -9.37 -2.90 10.96
C CYS A 112 -10.77 -2.94 10.31
N GLY A 113 -11.37 -4.13 10.16
CA GLY A 113 -12.74 -4.28 9.64
C GLY A 113 -12.87 -4.22 8.12
N VAL A 114 -11.75 -4.24 7.38
CA VAL A 114 -11.76 -4.22 5.91
C VAL A 114 -11.83 -5.65 5.38
N GLN A 115 -13.02 -6.08 4.94
CA GLN A 115 -13.22 -7.34 4.23
C GLN A 115 -14.27 -7.18 3.11
N PRO A 116 -14.04 -7.77 1.92
CA PRO A 116 -12.92 -8.68 1.58
C PRO A 116 -11.63 -7.94 1.14
N ALA A 117 -10.48 -8.47 1.58
CA ALA A 117 -9.15 -8.02 1.18
C ALA A 117 -8.45 -9.09 0.33
N TRP A 118 -8.44 -8.90 -0.99
CA TRP A 118 -7.78 -9.80 -1.95
C TRP A 118 -6.29 -9.47 -2.07
N GLY A 119 -5.47 -10.43 -2.48
CA GLY A 119 -4.02 -10.24 -2.66
C GLY A 119 -3.61 -10.33 -4.13
N SER A 120 -2.81 -9.38 -4.60
CA SER A 120 -2.11 -9.50 -5.88
C SER A 120 -0.62 -9.26 -5.70
N TYR A 121 0.21 -10.18 -6.19
CA TYR A 121 1.66 -10.09 -6.03
C TYR A 121 2.32 -9.48 -7.26
N SER A 122 3.35 -8.65 -7.05
CA SER A 122 4.28 -8.27 -8.11
C SER A 122 5.21 -9.44 -8.45
N ARG A 123 5.43 -9.73 -9.74
CA ARG A 123 6.24 -10.87 -10.24
C ARG A 123 7.77 -10.76 -10.03
N ILE A 124 8.23 -10.02 -9.02
CA ILE A 124 9.66 -10.02 -8.63
C ILE A 124 9.82 -11.02 -7.49
N PHE A 125 10.56 -12.11 -7.75
CA PHE A 125 10.89 -13.16 -6.80
C PHE A 125 12.42 -13.29 -6.72
N GLU A 126 13.01 -13.07 -5.54
CA GLU A 126 14.45 -13.23 -5.30
C GLU A 126 14.72 -14.26 -4.19
N TRP A 127 15.77 -15.07 -4.33
CA TRP A 127 16.18 -16.08 -3.35
C TRP A 127 16.44 -15.52 -1.93
N ARG A 128 16.80 -14.24 -1.81
CA ARG A 128 17.01 -13.55 -0.53
C ARG A 128 15.70 -13.34 0.25
N ASP A 129 14.56 -13.31 -0.44
CA ASP A 129 13.24 -13.21 0.19
C ASP A 129 12.85 -14.51 0.90
N LEU A 130 13.37 -15.66 0.45
CA LEU A 130 13.08 -16.95 1.09
C LEU A 130 13.81 -17.10 2.43
N TYR A 131 15.08 -16.69 2.52
CA TYR A 131 15.91 -17.01 3.70
C TYR A 131 15.81 -15.98 4.84
N TRP A 132 15.48 -14.72 4.54
CA TRP A 132 15.44 -13.64 5.55
C TRP A 132 14.07 -13.00 5.74
N SER A 133 13.23 -12.94 4.69
CA SER A 133 11.90 -12.32 4.80
C SER A 133 10.89 -13.26 5.46
N LEU A 134 10.97 -14.58 5.25
CA LEU A 134 10.07 -15.56 5.88
C LEU A 134 10.04 -15.50 7.42
N PRO A 135 11.16 -15.67 8.15
CA PRO A 135 11.12 -15.64 9.62
C PRO A 135 10.73 -14.26 10.17
N ARG A 136 11.16 -13.17 9.52
CA ARG A 136 10.75 -11.80 9.88
C ARG A 136 9.24 -11.59 9.68
N GLU A 137 8.69 -12.03 8.55
CA GLU A 137 7.26 -11.89 8.27
C GLU A 137 6.42 -12.79 9.18
N MET A 138 6.89 -13.99 9.54
CA MET A 138 6.21 -14.86 10.50
C MET A 138 6.18 -14.24 11.90
N LEU A 139 7.29 -13.67 12.38
CA LEU A 139 7.32 -12.93 13.64
C LEU A 139 6.44 -11.67 13.59
N GLY A 140 6.49 -10.94 12.46
CA GLY A 140 5.62 -9.80 12.22
C GLY A 140 4.14 -10.17 12.23
N TYR A 141 3.77 -11.28 11.60
CA TYR A 141 2.42 -11.82 11.59
C TYR A 141 1.96 -12.21 13.00
N ALA A 142 2.80 -12.95 13.75
CA ALA A 142 2.51 -13.34 15.13
C ALA A 142 2.35 -12.12 16.06
N ALA A 143 3.21 -11.11 15.94
CA ALA A 143 3.07 -9.86 16.67
C ALA A 143 1.76 -9.13 16.30
N TYR A 144 1.37 -9.16 15.02
CA TYR A 144 0.14 -8.55 14.54
C TYR A 144 -1.11 -9.31 15.00
N LEU A 145 -1.04 -10.62 15.24
CA LEU A 145 -2.14 -11.38 15.86
C LEU A 145 -2.49 -10.88 17.26
N LEU A 146 -1.52 -10.34 18.01
CA LEU A 146 -1.74 -9.82 19.37
C LEU A 146 -1.98 -8.31 19.42
N LYS A 147 -1.81 -7.60 18.29
CA LYS A 147 -1.96 -6.14 18.21
C LYS A 147 -3.34 -5.75 17.67
N ASP A 148 -4.00 -4.79 18.32
CA ASP A 148 -5.29 -4.26 17.86
C ASP A 148 -5.13 -3.19 16.78
N CYS A 149 -6.19 -2.99 15.98
CA CYS A 149 -6.21 -1.91 15.01
C CYS A 149 -6.07 -0.55 15.73
N PRO A 150 -5.14 0.32 15.31
CA PRO A 150 -4.96 1.62 15.95
C PRO A 150 -6.21 2.50 15.74
N ARG A 151 -6.73 3.05 16.84
CA ARG A 151 -7.80 4.05 16.81
C ARG A 151 -7.18 5.44 16.85
N GLY A 152 -7.24 6.17 15.74
CA GLY A 152 -6.75 7.55 15.63
C GLY A 152 -7.76 8.42 14.87
N PRO A 153 -7.62 9.76 14.90
CA PRO A 153 -8.55 10.68 14.24
C PRO A 153 -8.64 10.47 12.72
N ALA A 154 -9.76 10.87 12.11
CA ALA A 154 -9.98 10.72 10.67
C ALA A 154 -9.02 11.61 9.88
N LEU A 155 -8.27 11.04 8.94
CA LEU A 155 -7.33 11.81 8.12
C LEU A 155 -8.04 12.55 6.98
N SER A 156 -7.51 13.73 6.68
CA SER A 156 -7.71 14.44 5.41
C SER A 156 -6.91 13.70 4.34
N VAL A 157 -7.59 13.18 3.32
CA VAL A 157 -6.91 12.59 2.15
C VAL A 157 -6.53 13.77 1.25
N PRO A 158 -5.24 14.12 1.11
CA PRO A 158 -4.85 15.11 0.12
C PRO A 158 -5.07 14.52 -1.28
N ALA A 159 -5.74 15.28 -2.14
CA ALA A 159 -5.77 14.96 -3.56
C ALA A 159 -4.39 15.24 -4.16
N VAL A 160 -3.96 14.45 -5.15
CA VAL A 160 -2.58 14.47 -5.65
C VAL A 160 -2.36 15.65 -6.60
N GLU A 161 -2.25 16.89 -6.15
CA GLU A 161 -2.28 18.07 -7.07
C GLU A 161 -1.54 17.87 -8.42
N PRO A 162 -2.17 18.26 -9.55
CA PRO A 162 -1.68 17.98 -10.91
C PRO A 162 -0.28 18.51 -11.23
#